data_AF-A0A8T2V5B8-F1
#
_entry.id   AF-A0A8T2V5B8-F1
#
_cell.length_a   1.000
_cell.length_b   1.000
_cell.length_c   1.000
_cell.angle_alpha   90.00
_cell.angle_beta   90.00
_cell.angle_gamma   90.00
#
_symmetry.space_group_name_H-M   'P 1'
#
loop_
_entity.id
_entity.type
_entity.pdbx_description
1 polymer ?
#
loop_
_entity_poly.entity_id
_entity_poly.type
_entity_poly.pdbx_seq_one_letter_code
_entity_poly.pdbx_strand_id
1 'polypeptide(L)'
;MQVKNDILSVPLCNKWGQKHKIFVDWKLGEAKATAHYFHGLILDEGADKDQHEKAAICLHLAEAYLRESKHFCAKFCTTMPATRVPPLMGAMKYLSEKIPKTASAKGHISGSTVDFEKMNKVPELPDFVIALQPEDYDLPAADSAWRL
;
A
#
# COMPACT_ATOMS: atom_id res chain seq x y z
N MET A 1 6.36 -2.81 30.08
CA MET A 1 5.22 -3.54 29.49
C MET A 1 5.45 -3.57 27.99
N GLN A 2 5.86 -4.71 27.45
CA GLN A 2 6.22 -4.85 26.03
C GLN A 2 4.93 -5.01 25.23
N VAL A 3 4.48 -3.94 24.58
CA VAL A 3 3.28 -3.97 23.73
C VAL A 3 3.63 -4.80 22.49
N LYS A 4 2.95 -5.94 22.31
CA LYS A 4 3.02 -6.71 21.07
C LYS A 4 2.41 -5.86 19.96
N ASN A 5 3.24 -5.26 19.13
CA ASN A 5 2.85 -4.47 17.96
C ASN A 5 2.40 -5.38 16.81
N ASP A 6 1.45 -6.26 17.06
CA ASP A 6 0.81 -7.06 16.01
C ASP A 6 -0.69 -6.84 16.06
N ILE A 7 -1.22 -6.14 15.05
CA ILE A 7 -2.64 -5.86 14.89
C ILE A 7 -3.48 -7.14 14.82
N LEU A 8 -2.86 -8.27 14.48
CA LEU A 8 -3.50 -9.59 14.45
C LEU A 8 -3.78 -10.14 15.85
N SER A 9 -3.11 -9.61 16.88
CA SER A 9 -3.28 -10.06 18.28
C SER A 9 -4.41 -9.35 19.03
N VAL A 10 -4.97 -8.28 18.45
CA VAL A 10 -6.09 -7.55 19.03
C VAL A 10 -7.39 -8.31 18.72
N PRO A 11 -8.19 -8.72 19.71
CA PRO A 11 -9.51 -9.29 19.46
C PRO A 11 -10.38 -8.19 18.87
N LEU A 12 -10.53 -8.20 17.54
CA LEU A 12 -11.42 -7.29 16.85
C LEU A 12 -12.86 -7.77 17.09
N CYS A 13 -13.43 -7.33 18.20
CA CYS A 13 -14.82 -7.61 18.56
C CYS A 13 -15.72 -7.14 17.42
N ASN A 14 -16.62 -8.01 16.94
CA ASN A 14 -17.58 -7.83 15.83
C ASN A 14 -17.00 -7.99 14.40
N LYS A 15 -17.89 -8.19 13.41
CA LYS A 15 -17.56 -8.40 11.98
C LYS A 15 -16.74 -7.27 11.34
N TRP A 16 -16.52 -6.15 12.04
CA TRP A 16 -15.70 -5.03 11.55
C TRP A 16 -14.22 -5.37 11.53
N GLY A 17 -13.76 -6.29 12.37
CA GLY A 17 -12.35 -6.67 12.37
C GLY A 17 -11.86 -7.19 11.03
N GLN A 18 -12.68 -8.04 10.42
CA GLN A 18 -12.40 -8.61 9.11
C GLN A 18 -12.42 -7.54 8.01
N LYS A 19 -13.38 -6.60 8.06
CA LYS A 19 -13.45 -5.47 7.14
C LYS A 19 -12.24 -4.54 7.29
N HIS A 20 -11.81 -4.28 8.52
CA HIS A 20 -10.63 -3.46 8.81
C HIS A 20 -9.35 -4.10 8.27
N LYS A 21 -9.19 -5.42 8.44
CA LYS A 21 -8.05 -6.13 7.85
C LYS A 21 -7.99 -5.95 6.32
N ILE A 22 -9.13 -6.10 5.64
CA ILE A 22 -9.21 -5.90 4.18
C ILE A 22 -8.88 -4.45 3.80
N PHE A 23 -9.26 -3.47 4.62
CA PHE A 23 -8.88 -2.08 4.42
C PHE A 23 -7.36 -1.88 4.52
N VAL A 24 -6.71 -2.48 5.53
CA VAL A 24 -5.26 -2.43 5.69
C VAL A 24 -4.57 -3.11 4.50
N ASP A 25 -5.04 -4.29 4.07
CA ASP A 25 -4.52 -5.01 2.90
C ASP A 25 -4.65 -4.17 1.62
N TRP A 26 -5.80 -3.51 1.43
CA TRP A 26 -6.03 -2.59 0.32
C TRP A 26 -5.02 -1.42 0.35
N LYS A 27 -4.86 -0.75 1.49
CA LYS A 27 -3.94 0.39 1.63
C LYS A 27 -2.48 0.01 1.50
N LEU A 28 -2.10 -1.17 2.00
CA LEU A 28 -0.77 -1.73 1.78
C LEU A 28 -0.50 -1.97 0.29
N GLY A 29 -1.49 -2.49 -0.46
CA GLY A 29 -1.40 -2.65 -1.91
C GLY A 29 -1.21 -1.31 -2.65
N GLU A 30 -1.94 -0.27 -2.27
CA GLU A 30 -1.77 1.10 -2.81
C GLU A 30 -0.36 1.64 -2.51
N ALA A 31 0.13 1.45 -1.28
CA ALA A 31 1.46 1.88 -0.87
C ALA A 31 2.56 1.14 -1.64
N LYS A 32 2.47 -0.19 -1.78
CA LYS A 32 3.43 -1.00 -2.57
C LYS A 32 3.44 -0.57 -4.04
N ALA A 33 2.26 -0.38 -4.64
CA ALA A 33 2.17 0.09 -6.02
C ALA A 33 2.88 1.44 -6.21
N THR A 34 2.64 2.37 -5.28
CA THR A 34 3.21 3.71 -5.31
C THR A 34 4.73 3.70 -5.10
N ALA A 35 5.22 2.91 -4.14
CA ALA A 35 6.65 2.78 -3.86
C ALA A 35 7.42 2.24 -5.07
N HIS A 36 6.93 1.16 -5.68
CA HIS A 36 7.55 0.60 -6.89
C HIS A 36 7.43 1.54 -8.09
N TYR A 37 6.33 2.28 -8.21
CA TYR A 37 6.16 3.25 -9.28
C TYR A 37 7.23 4.34 -9.22
N PHE A 38 7.37 5.00 -8.07
CA PHE A 38 8.37 6.06 -7.92
C PHE A 38 9.80 5.53 -7.95
N HIS A 39 10.06 4.36 -7.37
CA HIS A 39 11.37 3.73 -7.46
C HIS A 39 11.75 3.40 -8.91
N GLY A 40 10.79 2.90 -9.70
CA GLY A 40 10.97 2.67 -11.13
C GLY A 40 11.26 3.95 -11.90
N LEU A 41 10.60 5.07 -11.58
CA LEU A 41 10.92 6.37 -12.20
C LEU A 41 12.35 6.83 -11.87
N ILE A 42 12.77 6.71 -10.60
CA ILE A 42 14.12 7.11 -10.16
C ILE A 42 15.19 6.27 -10.85
N LEU A 43 14.99 4.94 -10.91
CA LEU A 43 15.93 4.04 -11.61
C LEU A 43 16.01 4.36 -13.10
N ASP A 44 14.93 4.85 -13.70
CA ASP A 44 14.89 5.19 -15.11
C ASP A 44 15.64 6.46 -15.49
N GLU A 45 15.92 7.33 -14.50
CA GLU A 45 16.80 8.49 -14.67
C GLU A 45 18.29 8.08 -14.70
N GLY A 46 18.60 6.83 -14.35
CA GLY A 46 19.93 6.26 -14.41
C GLY A 46 20.52 6.18 -15.82
N ALA A 47 21.83 6.10 -15.92
CA ALA A 47 22.53 6.03 -17.21
C ALA A 47 22.79 4.59 -17.69
N ASP A 48 22.70 3.61 -16.79
CA ASP A 48 23.12 2.24 -17.05
C ASP A 48 21.95 1.34 -17.48
N LYS A 49 22.21 0.43 -18.41
CA LYS A 49 21.21 -0.53 -18.92
C LYS A 49 20.60 -1.40 -17.82
N ASP A 50 21.38 -1.75 -16.80
CA ASP A 50 20.90 -2.51 -15.63
C ASP A 50 19.85 -1.72 -14.83
N GLN A 51 20.02 -0.41 -14.69
CA GLN A 51 19.05 0.45 -14.00
C GLN A 51 17.74 0.54 -14.79
N HIS A 52 17.80 0.63 -16.13
CA HIS A 52 16.59 0.61 -16.96
C HIS A 52 15.86 -0.75 -16.93
N GLU A 53 16.56 -1.88 -16.84
CA GLU A 53 15.92 -3.20 -16.64
C GLU A 53 15.19 -3.26 -15.29
N LYS A 54 15.86 -2.83 -14.22
CA LYS A 54 15.27 -2.73 -12.87
C LYS A 54 14.07 -1.78 -12.85
N ALA A 55 14.16 -0.63 -13.54
CA ALA A 55 13.06 0.30 -13.69
C ALA A 55 11.82 -0.35 -14.33
N ALA A 56 12.01 -1.09 -15.41
CA ALA A 56 10.92 -1.82 -16.07
C ALA A 56 10.26 -2.85 -15.14
N ILE A 57 11.07 -3.61 -14.39
CA ILE A 57 10.56 -4.57 -13.39
C ILE A 57 9.73 -3.85 -12.31
N CYS A 58 10.23 -2.74 -11.76
CA CYS A 58 9.50 -1.94 -10.77
C CYS A 58 8.16 -1.42 -11.30
N LEU A 59 8.11 -0.92 -12.54
CA LEU A 59 6.89 -0.41 -13.14
C LEU A 59 5.84 -1.51 -13.37
N HIS A 60 6.27 -2.73 -13.75
CA HIS A 60 5.37 -3.88 -13.85
C HIS A 60 4.87 -4.36 -12.49
N LEU A 61 5.73 -4.36 -11.46
CA LEU A 61 5.30 -4.67 -10.08
C LEU A 61 4.29 -3.63 -9.57
N ALA A 62 4.51 -2.35 -9.86
CA ALA A 62 3.58 -1.28 -9.50
C ALA A 62 2.19 -1.51 -10.10
N GLU A 63 2.11 -1.90 -11.38
CA GLU A 63 0.87 -2.23 -12.04
C GLU A 63 0.20 -3.48 -11.43
N ALA A 64 0.98 -4.52 -11.12
CA ALA A 64 0.47 -5.73 -10.49
C ALA A 64 -0.14 -5.45 -9.11
N TYR A 65 0.56 -4.70 -8.25
CA TYR A 65 0.06 -4.29 -6.93
C TYR A 65 -1.15 -3.37 -7.04
N LEU A 66 -1.20 -2.49 -8.03
CA LEU A 66 -2.38 -1.64 -8.27
C LEU A 66 -3.61 -2.50 -8.62
N ARG A 67 -3.44 -3.53 -9.45
CA ARG A 67 -4.52 -4.46 -9.81
C ARG A 67 -5.00 -5.26 -8.59
N GLU A 68 -4.08 -5.77 -7.79
CA GLU A 68 -4.41 -6.48 -6.54
C GLU A 68 -5.13 -5.56 -5.54
N SER A 69 -4.65 -4.33 -5.37
CA SER A 69 -5.26 -3.30 -4.54
C SER A 69 -6.72 -3.02 -4.94
N LYS A 70 -7.03 -2.94 -6.25
CA LYS A 70 -8.40 -2.80 -6.74
C LYS A 70 -9.29 -3.98 -6.35
N HIS A 71 -8.74 -5.20 -6.31
CA HIS A 71 -9.47 -6.37 -5.82
C HIS A 71 -9.81 -6.26 -4.32
N PHE A 72 -8.85 -5.85 -3.49
CA PHE A 72 -9.10 -5.60 -2.07
C PHE A 72 -10.10 -4.46 -1.83
N CYS A 73 -10.05 -3.39 -2.63
CA CYS A 73 -11.03 -2.30 -2.58
C CYS A 73 -12.45 -2.81 -2.86
N ALA A 74 -12.64 -3.59 -3.93
CA ALA A 74 -13.94 -4.19 -4.25
C ALA A 74 -14.43 -5.10 -3.11
N LYS A 75 -13.54 -5.94 -2.55
CA LYS A 75 -13.83 -6.79 -1.40
C LYS A 75 -14.20 -5.99 -0.15
N PHE A 76 -13.50 -4.88 0.11
CA PHE A 76 -13.80 -4.00 1.23
C PHE A 76 -15.21 -3.41 1.12
N CYS A 77 -15.60 -2.95 -0.07
CA CYS A 77 -16.92 -2.35 -0.30
C CYS A 77 -18.07 -3.34 -0.06
N THR A 78 -17.88 -4.62 -0.40
CA THR A 78 -18.90 -5.66 -0.25
C THR A 78 -18.89 -6.35 1.12
N THR A 79 -17.78 -6.28 1.87
CA THR A 79 -17.67 -6.85 3.21
C THR A 79 -18.57 -6.10 4.20
N MET A 80 -19.31 -6.84 5.03
CA MET A 80 -20.20 -6.24 6.03
C MET A 80 -19.44 -5.47 7.12
N PRO A 81 -19.92 -4.29 7.54
CA PRO A 81 -21.07 -3.57 6.99
C PRO A 81 -20.77 -3.00 5.59
N ALA A 82 -21.63 -3.20 4.58
CA ALA A 82 -21.32 -2.78 3.21
C ALA A 82 -21.09 -1.25 3.10
N THR A 83 -20.07 -0.84 2.34
CA THR A 83 -19.77 0.59 2.09
C THR A 83 -20.69 1.11 0.99
N ARG A 84 -21.56 2.07 1.30
CA ARG A 84 -22.50 2.66 0.32
C ARG A 84 -21.92 3.82 -0.49
N VAL A 85 -20.90 4.49 0.03
CA VAL A 85 -20.24 5.62 -0.62
C VAL A 85 -18.95 5.12 -1.28
N PRO A 86 -18.68 5.46 -2.56
CA PRO A 86 -17.41 5.13 -3.18
C PRO A 86 -16.24 5.60 -2.32
N PRO A 87 -15.26 4.72 -2.01
CA PRO A 87 -14.12 5.12 -1.20
C PRO A 87 -13.35 6.29 -1.83
N LEU A 88 -12.92 7.23 -1.00
CA LEU A 88 -12.10 8.35 -1.46
C LEU A 88 -10.77 7.81 -2.03
N MET A 89 -10.51 8.13 -3.29
CA MET A 89 -9.31 7.67 -3.99
C MET A 89 -8.11 8.60 -3.79
N GLY A 90 -8.28 9.83 -3.30
CA GLY A 90 -7.18 10.75 -2.98
C GLY A 90 -6.10 10.83 -4.08
N ALA A 91 -4.82 10.75 -3.67
CA ALA A 91 -3.68 10.69 -4.59
C ALA A 91 -3.72 9.47 -5.53
N MET A 92 -4.34 8.36 -5.11
CA MET A 92 -4.46 7.16 -5.92
C MET A 92 -5.35 7.35 -7.15
N LYS A 93 -6.22 8.37 -7.20
CA LYS A 93 -6.95 8.69 -8.43
C LYS A 93 -5.97 8.95 -9.59
N TYR A 94 -5.01 9.83 -9.38
CA TYR A 94 -3.97 10.16 -10.37
C TYR A 94 -3.08 8.95 -10.68
N LEU A 95 -2.58 8.26 -9.64
CA LEU A 95 -1.67 7.13 -9.82
C LEU A 95 -2.35 5.95 -10.53
N SER A 96 -3.65 5.75 -10.32
CA SER A 96 -4.41 4.69 -11.00
C SER A 96 -4.49 4.86 -12.51
N GLU A 97 -4.37 6.10 -13.00
CA GLU A 97 -4.31 6.41 -14.42
C GLU A 97 -2.87 6.39 -14.95
N LYS A 98 -1.90 6.81 -14.13
CA LYS A 98 -0.51 6.97 -14.56
C LYS A 98 0.27 5.66 -14.58
N ILE A 99 0.14 4.84 -13.54
CA ILE A 99 0.88 3.58 -13.40
C ILE A 99 0.72 2.68 -14.63
N PRO A 100 -0.51 2.35 -15.11
CA PRO A 100 -0.66 1.46 -16.26
C PRO A 100 -0.10 2.07 -17.55
N LYS A 101 -0.23 3.39 -17.74
CA LYS A 101 0.30 4.08 -18.92
C LYS A 101 1.83 4.02 -18.95
N THR A 102 2.47 4.30 -17.82
CA THR A 102 3.95 4.25 -17.71
C THR A 102 4.46 2.81 -17.86
N ALA A 103 3.80 1.83 -17.24
CA ALA A 103 4.16 0.41 -17.37
C ALA A 103 4.04 -0.07 -18.83
N SER A 104 2.94 0.27 -19.51
CA SER A 104 2.73 -0.09 -20.91
C SER A 104 3.72 0.59 -21.86
N ALA A 105 4.06 1.86 -21.61
CA ALA A 105 5.03 2.60 -22.43
C ALA A 105 6.47 2.04 -22.32
N LYS A 106 6.78 1.31 -21.25
CA LYS A 106 8.10 0.70 -21.01
C LYS A 106 8.30 -0.67 -21.69
N GLY A 107 7.43 -1.03 -22.64
CA GLY A 107 7.31 -2.39 -23.16
C GLY A 107 8.57 -2.99 -23.81
N HIS A 108 9.15 -4.02 -23.16
CA HIS A 108 9.43 -5.35 -23.75
C HIS A 108 9.77 -6.38 -22.65
N ILE A 109 8.86 -6.58 -21.69
CA ILE A 109 8.66 -7.91 -21.09
C ILE A 109 7.35 -8.42 -21.68
N SER A 110 7.47 -8.96 -22.89
CA SER A 110 6.39 -9.66 -23.57
C SER A 110 6.03 -10.91 -22.79
N GLY A 111 4.77 -11.00 -22.38
CA GLY A 111 4.12 -12.28 -22.18
C GLY A 111 4.13 -12.82 -20.76
N SER A 112 2.91 -13.12 -20.31
CA SER A 112 2.54 -13.88 -19.12
C SER A 112 2.83 -13.19 -17.78
N THR A 113 1.90 -13.40 -16.86
CA THR A 113 2.07 -13.42 -15.41
C THR A 113 3.51 -13.15 -14.99
N VAL A 114 3.78 -12.07 -14.25
CA VAL A 114 5.05 -11.96 -13.53
C VAL A 114 5.12 -13.23 -12.67
N ASP A 115 5.86 -14.23 -13.15
CA ASP A 115 6.10 -15.45 -12.40
C ASP A 115 6.89 -14.98 -11.19
N PHE A 116 6.20 -14.97 -10.05
CA PHE A 116 6.79 -14.64 -8.76
C PHE A 116 7.98 -15.56 -8.43
N GLU A 117 8.20 -16.65 -9.18
CA GLU A 117 9.42 -17.46 -9.14
C GLU A 117 10.70 -16.70 -9.54
N LYS A 118 10.60 -15.56 -10.24
CA LYS A 118 11.75 -14.64 -10.48
C LYS A 118 11.92 -13.58 -9.39
N MET A 119 11.52 -13.86 -8.14
CA MET A 119 11.75 -12.99 -6.97
C MET A 119 13.22 -12.57 -6.81
N ASN A 120 14.18 -13.37 -7.29
CA ASN A 120 15.61 -13.06 -7.28
C ASN A 120 16.02 -11.83 -8.13
N LYS A 121 15.10 -11.23 -8.90
CA LYS A 121 15.34 -10.04 -9.73
C LYS A 121 14.56 -8.81 -9.29
N VAL A 122 13.77 -8.89 -8.22
CA VAL A 122 12.98 -7.74 -7.74
C VAL A 122 13.92 -6.71 -7.14
N PRO A 123 13.96 -5.47 -7.64
CA PRO A 123 14.75 -4.42 -7.01
C PRO A 123 14.24 -4.20 -5.59
N GLU A 124 15.15 -4.27 -4.62
CA GLU A 124 14.81 -3.96 -3.24
C GLU A 124 14.39 -2.50 -3.13
N LEU A 125 13.25 -2.26 -2.47
CA LEU A 125 12.81 -0.90 -2.18
C LEU A 125 13.80 -0.26 -1.19
N PRO A 126 14.11 1.04 -1.33
CA PRO A 126 14.93 1.73 -0.36
C PRO A 126 14.28 1.69 1.02
N ASP A 127 15.09 1.51 2.06
CA ASP A 127 14.62 1.63 3.44
C ASP A 127 14.51 3.11 3.82
N PHE A 128 13.38 3.49 4.41
CA PHE A 128 13.11 4.86 4.82
C PHE A 128 12.75 4.88 6.30
N VAL A 129 13.32 5.83 7.04
CA VAL A 129 12.95 6.06 8.44
C VAL A 129 11.48 6.46 8.51
N ILE A 130 10.76 5.93 9.49
CA ILE A 130 9.36 6.28 9.75
C ILE A 130 9.30 7.79 10.07
N ALA A 131 8.63 8.54 9.20
CA ALA A 131 8.53 10.00 9.31
C ALA A 131 7.53 10.47 10.38
N LEU A 132 6.54 9.65 10.72
CA LEU A 132 5.48 9.99 11.68
C LEU A 132 5.74 9.34 13.03
N GLN A 133 5.73 10.15 14.09
CA GLN A 133 5.75 9.69 15.47
C GLN A 133 4.46 10.12 16.16
N PRO A 134 3.89 9.28 17.03
CA PRO A 134 2.75 9.69 17.85
C PRO A 134 3.19 10.82 18.78
N GLU A 135 2.39 11.87 18.88
CA GLU A 135 2.57 12.92 19.89
C GLU A 135 2.12 12.40 21.25
N ASP A 136 2.83 12.82 22.31
CA ASP A 136 2.41 12.57 23.67
C ASP A 136 1.06 13.28 23.92
N TYR A 137 0.13 12.57 24.55
CA TYR A 137 -1.18 13.11 24.89
C TYR A 137 -1.38 13.11 26.39
N ASP A 138 -1.46 14.31 26.97
CA ASP A 138 -1.80 14.51 28.37
C ASP A 138 -3.32 14.55 28.55
N LEU A 139 -3.83 13.71 29.46
CA LEU A 139 -5.23 13.74 29.85
C LEU A 139 -5.56 15.05 30.58
N PRO A 140 -6.75 15.63 30.36
CA PRO A 140 -7.18 16.79 31.13
C PRO A 140 -7.28 16.43 32.62
N ALA A 141 -7.12 17.43 33.48
CA ALA A 141 -7.32 17.26 34.92
C ALA A 141 -8.75 16.74 35.21
N ALA A 142 -8.87 15.85 36.19
CA ALA A 142 -10.17 15.34 36.62
C ALA A 142 -11.05 16.50 37.10
N ASP A 143 -12.30 16.53 36.63
CA ASP A 143 -13.26 17.58 36.99
C ASP A 143 -13.56 17.52 38.50
N SER A 144 -13.59 18.69 39.13
CA SER A 144 -13.94 18.87 40.54
C SER A 144 -15.26 18.23 40.96
N ALA A 145 -16.22 18.09 40.04
CA ALA A 145 -17.52 17.45 40.27
C ALA A 145 -17.42 15.95 40.63
N TRP A 146 -16.28 15.30 40.37
CA TRP A 146 -16.04 13.88 40.71
C TRP A 146 -15.35 13.68 42.07
N ARG A 147 -15.08 14.76 42.83
CA ARG A 147 -14.57 14.69 44.19
C ARG A 147 -15.75 14.74 45.17
N LEU A 148 -16.41 13.59 45.37
CA LEU A 148 -17.39 13.38 46.44
C LEU A 148 -16.70 13.18 47.80
#